data_AF-A0A9W6B6S6-F1
#
_entry.id   AF-A0A9W6B6S6-F1
#
_cell.length_a   1.000
_cell.length_b   1.000
_cell.length_c   1.000
_cell.angle_alpha   90.00
_cell.angle_beta   90.00
_cell.angle_gamma   90.00
#
_symmetry.space_group_name_H-M   'P 1'
#
loop_
_entity.id
_entity.type
_entity.pdbx_description
1 polymer ?
#
loop_
_entity_poly.entity_id
_entity_poly.type
_entity_poly.pdbx_seq_one_letter_code
_entity_poly.pdbx_strand_id
1 'polypeptide(L)'
;MKKIYVYKETQLFHILIVFIIVFLASFQALLYFGEETYASLNSVIGITVVFVVLILLFFNFTIAITEDHLKLSFGLGIINIKYSLKNMLRESIAQEKIPGWFGMGIRLAPGGRLVFNTKPGMAVCFNLVTSRFRVCIVTNNPDELECVLKEQC
;
A
#
# COMPACT_ATOMS: atom_id res chain seq x y z
N MET A 1 -8.44 -2.07 24.88
CA MET A 1 -7.07 -2.61 24.98
C MET A 1 -6.14 -1.79 24.10
N LYS A 2 -5.15 -1.11 24.70
CA LYS A 2 -4.17 -0.28 23.98
C LYS A 2 -3.24 -1.21 23.21
N LYS A 3 -3.21 -1.13 21.88
CA LYS A 3 -2.24 -1.90 21.08
C LYS A 3 -0.87 -1.29 21.30
N ILE A 4 0.03 -2.06 21.91
CA ILE A 4 1.44 -1.70 22.02
C ILE A 4 2.06 -2.06 20.66
N TYR A 5 2.54 -1.03 19.96
CA TYR A 5 3.23 -1.18 18.69
C TYR A 5 4.72 -1.07 18.95
N VAL A 6 5.49 -2.05 18.49
CA VAL A 6 6.96 -2.03 18.52
C VAL A 6 7.48 -1.11 17.41
N TYR A 7 6.83 -1.14 16.24
CA TYR A 7 7.11 -0.27 15.11
C TYR A 7 5.81 0.15 14.43
N LYS A 8 5.76 1.39 13.94
CA LYS A 8 4.64 1.87 13.13
C LYS A 8 5.08 2.97 12.17
N GLU A 9 4.79 2.76 10.90
CA GLU A 9 5.01 3.72 9.83
C GLU A 9 3.73 3.87 9.01
N THR A 10 3.37 5.10 8.65
CA THR A 10 2.28 5.39 7.72
C THR A 10 2.82 6.20 6.55
N GLN A 11 2.59 5.69 5.35
CA GLN A 11 2.97 6.30 4.08
C GLN A 11 1.73 6.76 3.33
N LEU A 12 1.77 7.95 2.74
CA LEU A 12 0.69 8.45 1.89
C LEU A 12 0.92 8.13 0.41
N PHE A 13 -0.15 7.79 -0.27
CA PHE A 13 -0.20 7.48 -1.70
C PHE A 13 -0.29 8.76 -2.55
N HIS A 14 0.69 9.66 -2.39
CA HIS A 14 0.67 10.99 -3.01
C HIS A 14 0.40 10.96 -4.52
N ILE A 15 1.06 10.05 -5.25
CA ILE A 15 0.91 9.92 -6.70
C ILE A 15 -0.53 9.54 -7.07
N LEU A 16 -1.13 8.58 -6.36
CA LEU A 16 -2.51 8.16 -6.60
C LEU A 16 -3.49 9.29 -6.27
N ILE A 17 -3.28 10.01 -5.15
CA ILE A 17 -4.13 11.13 -4.76
C ILE A 17 -4.10 12.22 -5.82
N VAL A 18 -2.91 12.65 -6.25
CA VAL A 18 -2.75 13.67 -7.30
C VAL A 18 -3.36 13.20 -8.61
N PHE A 19 -3.11 11.95 -9.01
CA PHE A 19 -3.67 11.38 -10.24
C PHE A 19 -5.20 11.40 -10.23
N ILE A 20 -5.84 10.99 -9.12
CA ILE A 20 -7.31 10.99 -9.02
C ILE A 20 -7.86 12.42 -9.04
N ILE A 21 -7.22 13.36 -8.34
CA ILE A 21 -7.64 14.78 -8.35
C ILE A 21 -7.58 15.35 -9.77
N VAL A 22 -6.46 15.16 -10.47
CA VAL A 22 -6.28 15.64 -11.85
C VAL A 22 -7.28 14.96 -12.79
N PHE A 23 -7.47 13.65 -12.66
CA PHE A 23 -8.44 12.90 -13.45
C PHE A 23 -9.86 13.43 -13.24
N LEU A 24 -10.31 13.59 -11.98
CA LEU A 24 -11.63 14.13 -11.67
C LEU A 24 -11.81 15.56 -12.20
N ALA A 25 -10.80 16.42 -12.04
CA ALA A 25 -10.83 17.79 -12.55
C ALA A 25 -10.92 17.82 -14.09
N SER A 26 -10.11 17.00 -14.78
CA SER A 26 -10.14 16.89 -16.24
C SER A 26 -11.48 16.33 -16.75
N PHE A 27 -12.04 15.35 -16.06
CA PHE A 27 -13.31 14.74 -16.40
C PHE A 27 -14.45 15.76 -16.25
N GLN A 28 -14.48 16.52 -15.15
CA GLN A 28 -15.46 17.60 -14.96
C GLN A 28 -15.30 18.73 -15.97
N ALA A 29 -14.07 19.13 -16.31
CA ALA A 29 -13.82 20.14 -17.34
C ALA A 29 -14.33 19.68 -18.71
N LEU A 30 -14.09 18.41 -19.10
CA LEU A 30 -14.59 17.85 -20.34
C LEU A 30 -16.13 17.88 -20.40
N LEU A 31 -16.80 17.58 -19.29
CA LEU A 31 -18.26 17.64 -19.21
C LEU A 31 -18.81 19.07 -19.26
N TYR A 32 -18.09 20.04 -18.70
CA TYR A 32 -18.53 21.44 -18.66
C TYR A 32 -18.31 22.17 -19.98
N PHE A 33 -17.18 21.92 -20.65
CA PHE A 33 -16.80 22.58 -21.91
C PHE A 33 -17.14 21.75 -23.17
N GLY A 34 -17.49 20.48 -23.02
CA GLY A 34 -17.86 19.63 -24.15
C GLY A 34 -19.27 19.95 -24.64
N GLU A 35 -19.37 20.58 -25.81
CA GLU A 35 -20.65 21.03 -26.41
C GLU A 35 -21.66 19.89 -26.68
N GLU A 36 -21.19 18.63 -26.70
CA GLU A 36 -21.98 17.44 -27.07
C GLU A 36 -22.30 16.51 -25.88
N THR A 37 -21.94 16.85 -24.64
CA THR A 37 -21.97 15.87 -23.53
C THR A 37 -23.08 16.12 -22.51
N TYR A 38 -24.22 15.44 -22.69
CA TYR A 38 -25.30 15.39 -21.70
C TYR A 38 -25.08 14.28 -20.65
N ALA A 39 -23.97 14.33 -19.91
CA ALA A 39 -23.87 13.48 -18.73
C ALA A 39 -24.89 13.96 -17.70
N SER A 40 -25.84 13.10 -17.30
CA SER A 40 -26.79 13.46 -16.25
C SER A 40 -26.05 13.80 -14.95
N LEU A 41 -26.55 14.78 -14.18
CA LEU A 41 -25.98 15.15 -12.87
C LEU A 41 -25.79 13.92 -11.96
N ASN A 42 -26.72 12.97 -12.02
CA ASN A 42 -26.65 11.72 -11.27
C ASN A 42 -25.44 10.87 -11.65
N SER A 43 -25.10 10.80 -12.94
CA SER A 43 -23.93 10.07 -13.44
C SER A 43 -22.63 10.71 -12.95
N VAL A 44 -22.55 12.05 -12.94
CA VAL A 44 -21.37 12.80 -12.46
C VAL A 44 -21.18 12.65 -10.95
N ILE A 45 -22.27 12.73 -10.19
CA ILE A 45 -22.23 12.49 -8.74
C ILE A 45 -21.81 11.05 -8.46
N GLY A 46 -22.44 10.09 -9.16
CA GLY A 46 -22.15 8.67 -8.99
C GLY A 46 -20.68 8.34 -9.21
N ILE A 47 -20.08 8.80 -10.31
CA ILE A 47 -18.66 8.54 -10.58
C ILE A 47 -17.74 9.24 -9.57
N THR A 48 -18.06 10.48 -9.17
CA THR A 48 -17.29 11.22 -8.16
C THR A 48 -17.29 10.47 -6.83
N VAL A 49 -18.44 9.98 -6.37
CA VAL A 49 -18.56 9.20 -5.14
C VAL A 49 -17.72 7.93 -5.21
N VAL A 50 -17.74 7.20 -6.34
CA VAL A 50 -16.91 6.01 -6.53
C VAL A 50 -15.42 6.34 -6.36
N PHE A 51 -14.93 7.41 -6.98
CA PHE A 51 -13.52 7.81 -6.84
C PHE A 51 -13.16 8.26 -5.42
N VAL A 52 -14.04 8.98 -4.73
CA VAL A 52 -13.83 9.35 -3.32
C VAL A 52 -13.73 8.10 -2.45
N VAL A 53 -14.59 7.10 -2.66
CA VAL A 53 -14.51 5.82 -1.94
C VAL A 53 -13.18 5.11 -2.23
N LEU A 54 -12.72 5.08 -3.49
CA LEU A 54 -11.42 4.51 -3.85
C LEU A 54 -10.27 5.23 -3.15
N ILE A 55 -10.29 6.56 -3.06
CA ILE A 55 -9.29 7.31 -2.27
C ILE A 55 -9.33 6.84 -0.82
N LEU A 56 -10.50 6.82 -0.17
CA LEU A 56 -10.60 6.43 1.25
C LEU A 56 -10.10 5.02 1.52
N LEU A 57 -10.21 4.10 0.56
CA LEU A 57 -9.69 2.74 0.66
C LEU A 57 -8.17 2.64 0.53
N PHE A 58 -7.53 3.56 -0.21
CA PHE A 58 -6.12 3.41 -0.63
C PHE A 58 -5.22 4.62 -0.39
N PHE A 59 -5.70 5.73 0.21
CA PHE A 59 -4.94 6.98 0.34
C PHE A 59 -3.66 6.86 1.18
N ASN A 60 -3.58 5.85 2.04
CA ASN A 60 -2.40 5.57 2.84
C ASN A 60 -2.07 4.08 2.85
N PHE A 61 -0.87 3.77 3.32
CA PHE A 61 -0.41 2.44 3.64
C PHE A 61 0.29 2.49 4.99
N THR A 62 -0.15 1.66 5.94
CA THR A 62 0.40 1.58 7.28
C THR A 62 1.06 0.24 7.49
N ILE A 63 2.32 0.27 7.91
CA ILE A 63 3.12 -0.87 8.36
C ILE A 63 3.16 -0.77 9.88
N ALA A 64 2.71 -1.82 10.57
CA ALA A 64 2.73 -1.85 12.02
C ALA A 64 3.17 -3.22 12.53
N ILE A 65 4.13 -3.25 13.45
CA ILE A 65 4.59 -4.47 14.11
C ILE A 65 4.11 -4.42 15.55
N THR A 66 3.44 -5.48 15.96
CA THR A 66 3.12 -5.80 17.37
C THR A 66 3.99 -6.98 17.80
N GLU A 67 3.94 -7.35 19.07
CA GLU A 67 4.74 -8.46 19.64
C GLU A 67 4.65 -9.76 18.83
N ASP A 68 3.47 -10.15 18.34
CA ASP A 68 3.30 -11.40 17.61
C ASP A 68 3.14 -11.25 16.10
N HIS A 69 2.83 -10.05 15.59
CA HIS A 69 2.25 -9.87 14.25
C HIS A 69 2.81 -8.65 13.51
N LEU A 70 3.06 -8.84 12.22
CA LEU A 70 3.23 -7.76 11.26
C LEU A 70 1.89 -7.48 10.58
N LYS A 71 1.41 -6.25 10.69
CA LYS A 71 0.15 -5.77 10.14
C LYS A 71 0.43 -4.74 9.05
N LEU A 72 -0.12 -5.01 7.87
CA LEU A 72 -0.12 -4.13 6.70
C LEU A 72 -1.54 -3.66 6.46
N SER A 73 -1.77 -2.37 6.26
CA SER A 73 -3.14 -1.84 6.07
C SER A 73 -3.18 -0.68 5.10
N PHE A 74 -4.22 -0.59 4.28
CA PHE A 74 -4.44 0.51 3.35
C PHE A 74 -5.62 1.40 3.76
N GLY A 75 -5.49 2.69 3.50
CA GLY A 75 -6.51 3.72 3.71
C GLY A 75 -7.06 3.74 5.13
N LEU A 76 -8.39 3.57 5.26
CA LEU A 76 -9.08 3.48 6.55
C LEU A 76 -8.80 2.15 7.32
N GLY A 77 -8.01 1.25 6.75
CA GLY A 77 -7.66 -0.03 7.38
C GLY A 77 -8.68 -1.15 7.13
N ILE A 78 -9.58 -0.96 6.15
CA ILE A 78 -10.51 -2.00 5.67
C ILE A 78 -9.72 -3.11 4.99
N ILE A 79 -8.77 -2.75 4.13
CA ILE A 79 -7.84 -3.70 3.53
C ILE A 79 -6.67 -3.86 4.50
N ASN A 80 -6.64 -4.98 5.21
CA ASN A 80 -5.69 -5.25 6.27
C ASN A 80 -5.23 -6.69 6.17
N ILE A 81 -3.91 -6.85 6.02
CA ILE A 81 -3.24 -8.15 5.92
C ILE A 81 -2.34 -8.29 7.14
N LYS A 82 -2.40 -9.47 7.77
CA LYS A 82 -1.60 -9.79 8.95
C LYS A 82 -0.74 -11.01 8.68
N TYR A 83 0.51 -10.93 9.09
CA TYR A 83 1.46 -12.03 9.09
C TYR A 83 1.89 -12.32 10.53
N SER A 84 1.82 -13.58 10.94
CA SER A 84 2.40 -14.02 12.21
C SER A 84 3.92 -13.97 12.11
N LEU A 85 4.58 -13.32 13.07
CA LEU A 85 6.05 -13.28 13.12
C LEU A 85 6.65 -14.67 13.32
N LYS A 86 5.92 -15.60 13.97
CA LYS A 86 6.34 -17.00 14.12
C LYS A 86 6.41 -17.77 12.80
N ASN A 87 5.68 -17.33 11.78
CA ASN A 87 5.68 -17.96 10.46
C ASN A 87 6.69 -17.31 9.51
N MET A 88 7.44 -16.31 9.96
CA MET A 88 8.44 -15.61 9.16
C MET A 88 9.80 -16.31 9.30
N LEU A 89 10.45 -16.59 8.17
CA LEU A 89 11.82 -17.12 8.14
C LEU A 89 12.80 -15.95 8.31
N ARG A 90 13.34 -15.74 9.52
CA ARG A 90 14.14 -14.55 9.85
C ARG A 90 15.44 -14.46 9.06
N GLU A 91 16.04 -15.60 8.77
CA GLU A 91 17.24 -15.74 7.94
C GLU A 91 17.04 -15.28 6.49
N SER A 92 15.78 -15.22 6.03
CA SER A 92 15.45 -14.75 4.68
C SER A 92 15.20 -13.24 4.60
N ILE A 93 15.21 -12.54 5.74
CA ILE A 93 15.01 -11.09 5.80
C ILE A 93 16.20 -10.39 5.15
N ALA A 94 15.92 -9.67 4.07
CA ALA A 94 16.91 -8.87 3.37
C ALA A 94 16.26 -7.62 2.75
N GLN A 95 17.06 -6.57 2.61
CA GLN A 95 16.63 -5.39 1.86
C GLN A 95 16.81 -5.62 0.35
N GLU A 96 15.80 -5.29 -0.43
CA GLU A 96 15.82 -5.34 -1.90
C GLU A 96 15.27 -4.05 -2.49
N LYS A 97 15.86 -3.58 -3.59
CA LYS A 97 15.34 -2.43 -4.33
C LYS A 97 14.20 -2.87 -5.24
N ILE A 98 13.02 -2.30 -5.04
CA ILE A 98 11.82 -2.56 -5.85
C ILE A 98 11.73 -1.52 -6.98
N PRO A 99 11.78 -1.95 -8.26
CA PRO A 99 11.61 -1.06 -9.40
C PRO A 99 10.20 -0.46 -9.48
N GLY A 100 10.08 0.76 -9.99
CA GLY A 100 8.78 1.44 -10.14
C GLY A 100 7.82 0.82 -11.15
N TRP A 101 8.34 0.06 -12.12
CA TRP A 101 7.50 -0.63 -13.11
C TRP A 101 6.73 -1.84 -12.55
N PHE A 102 7.03 -2.28 -11.31
CA PHE A 102 6.17 -3.23 -10.60
C PHE A 102 4.84 -2.62 -10.14
N GLY A 103 4.70 -1.29 -10.29
CA GLY A 103 3.52 -0.54 -9.90
C GLY A 103 3.48 -0.22 -8.41
N MET A 104 2.30 0.19 -7.94
CA MET A 104 2.04 0.56 -6.56
C MET A 104 0.84 -0.24 -6.02
N GLY A 105 0.83 -0.50 -4.71
CA GLY A 105 -0.25 -1.20 -4.00
C GLY A 105 0.16 -2.60 -3.56
N ILE A 106 -0.77 -3.54 -3.69
CA ILE A 106 -0.54 -4.98 -3.46
C ILE A 106 -0.39 -5.64 -4.83
N ARG A 107 0.78 -6.21 -5.11
CA ARG A 107 1.10 -6.77 -6.44
C ARG A 107 1.87 -8.07 -6.33
N LEU A 108 1.50 -9.03 -7.17
CA LEU A 108 2.34 -10.20 -7.42
C LEU A 108 3.35 -9.84 -8.51
N ALA A 109 4.58 -9.61 -8.12
CA ALA A 109 5.70 -9.29 -9.00
C ALA A 109 6.42 -10.57 -9.50
N PRO A 110 7.14 -10.48 -10.63
CA PRO A 110 7.89 -11.60 -11.19
C PRO A 110 8.84 -12.26 -10.19
N GLY A 111 9.01 -13.58 -10.32
CA GLY A 111 9.82 -14.38 -9.41
C GLY A 111 9.14 -14.71 -8.08
N GLY A 112 7.81 -14.66 -8.03
CA GLY A 112 7.04 -15.07 -6.85
C GLY A 112 7.10 -14.08 -5.68
N ARG A 113 7.22 -12.78 -5.97
CA ARG A 113 7.25 -11.74 -4.94
C ARG A 113 5.88 -11.12 -4.73
N LEU A 114 5.41 -11.03 -3.49
CA LEU A 114 4.23 -10.26 -3.12
C LEU A 114 4.67 -8.91 -2.55
N VAL A 115 4.53 -7.86 -3.36
CA VAL A 115 5.03 -6.51 -3.07
C VAL A 115 3.91 -5.65 -2.50
N PHE A 116 4.22 -4.94 -1.41
CA PHE A 116 3.40 -3.94 -0.76
C PHE A 116 4.12 -2.59 -0.79
N ASN A 117 3.57 -1.61 -1.50
CA ASN A 117 4.23 -0.32 -1.64
C ASN A 117 3.29 0.84 -1.96
N THR A 118 3.67 2.05 -1.53
CA THR A 118 3.06 3.32 -1.99
C THR A 118 3.83 4.01 -3.11
N LYS A 119 5.09 3.61 -3.28
CA LYS A 119 6.07 4.19 -4.19
C LYS A 119 7.15 3.15 -4.52
N PRO A 120 7.96 3.36 -5.58
CA PRO A 120 9.22 2.62 -5.73
C PRO A 120 10.19 2.93 -4.58
N GLY A 121 11.10 2.00 -4.30
CA GLY A 121 12.11 2.22 -3.27
C GLY A 121 12.72 0.94 -2.71
N MET A 122 13.41 1.08 -1.58
CA MET A 122 13.91 -0.05 -0.82
C MET A 122 12.77 -0.75 -0.09
N ALA A 123 12.77 -2.07 -0.14
CA ALA A 123 11.83 -2.92 0.56
C ALA A 123 12.57 -3.88 1.49
N VAL A 124 11.93 -4.21 2.61
CA VAL A 124 12.34 -5.36 3.43
C VAL A 124 11.54 -6.57 2.95
N CYS A 125 12.26 -7.59 2.50
CA CYS A 125 11.69 -8.80 1.94
C CYS A 125 11.97 -10.02 2.82
N PHE A 126 11.00 -10.92 2.97
CA PHE A 126 11.12 -12.15 3.75
C PHE A 126 10.21 -13.25 3.20
N ASN A 127 10.56 -14.50 3.50
CA ASN A 127 9.77 -15.68 3.20
C ASN A 127 8.90 -16.07 4.39
N LEU A 128 7.77 -16.72 4.11
CA LEU A 128 6.93 -17.35 5.12
C LEU A 128 7.08 -18.86 5.01
N VAL A 129 7.04 -19.56 6.15
CA VAL A 129 7.12 -21.03 6.22
C VAL A 129 6.07 -21.70 5.31
N THR A 130 4.87 -21.13 5.26
CA THR A 130 3.71 -21.73 4.58
C THR A 130 3.44 -21.18 3.18
N SER A 131 4.18 -20.15 2.74
CA SER A 131 3.91 -19.46 1.47
C SER A 131 5.07 -19.66 0.51
N ARG A 132 4.74 -19.97 -0.75
CA ARG A 132 5.71 -19.92 -1.85
C ARG A 132 6.10 -18.50 -2.26
N PHE A 133 5.34 -17.50 -1.82
CA PHE A 133 5.57 -16.10 -2.19
C PHE A 133 6.46 -15.41 -1.17
N ARG A 134 7.47 -14.69 -1.69
CA ARG A 134 8.32 -13.82 -0.89
C ARG A 134 7.63 -12.48 -0.68
N VAL A 135 7.35 -12.13 0.57
CA VAL A 135 6.70 -10.87 0.91
C VAL A 135 7.75 -9.77 0.89
N CYS A 136 7.44 -8.65 0.24
CA CYS A 136 8.34 -7.49 0.12
C CYS A 136 7.57 -6.21 0.46
N ILE A 137 8.07 -5.43 1.41
CA ILE A 137 7.38 -4.23 1.91
C ILE A 137 8.28 -3.03 1.71
N VAL A 138 7.87 -2.12 0.81
CA VAL A 138 8.59 -0.86 0.60
C VAL A 138 8.34 0.06 1.79
N THR A 139 9.42 0.56 2.38
CA THR A 139 9.42 1.39 3.59
C THR A 139 10.28 2.64 3.39
N ASN A 140 10.00 3.71 4.12
CA ASN A 140 10.88 4.87 4.19
C ASN A 140 12.11 4.61 5.07
N ASN A 141 12.00 3.67 6.01
CA ASN A 141 13.01 3.35 7.01
C ASN A 141 13.38 1.85 6.91
N PRO A 142 14.04 1.42 5.82
CA PRO A 142 14.34 0.01 5.58
C PRO A 142 15.23 -0.61 6.66
N ASP A 143 16.22 0.13 7.16
CA ASP A 143 17.14 -0.33 8.21
C ASP A 143 16.41 -0.57 9.53
N GLU A 144 15.53 0.35 9.94
CA GLU A 144 14.75 0.24 11.16
C GLU A 144 13.76 -0.93 11.08
N LEU A 145 13.05 -1.06 9.96
CA LEU A 145 12.09 -2.15 9.76
C LEU A 145 12.79 -3.52 9.75
N GLU A 146 13.95 -3.63 9.09
CA GLU A 146 14.74 -4.85 9.07
C GLU A 146 15.23 -5.21 10.48
N CYS A 147 15.80 -4.24 11.20
CA CYS A 147 16.33 -4.43 12.54
C CYS A 147 15.24 -4.93 13.51
N VAL A 148 14.04 -4.32 13.48
CA VAL A 148 12.90 -4.73 14.31
C VAL A 148 12.40 -6.13 13.93
N LEU A 149 12.34 -6.46 12.64
CA LEU A 149 11.89 -7.80 12.19
C LEU A 149 12.90 -8.90 12.52
N LYS A 150 14.19 -8.57 12.59
CA LYS A 150 15.26 -9.50 13.00
C LYS A 150 15.40 -9.63 14.51
N GLU A 151 14.79 -8.75 15.30
CA GLU A 151 15.05 -8.58 16.75
C GLU A 151 16.53 -8.32 17.03
N GLN A 152 17.16 -7.47 16.21
CA GLN A 152 18.58 -7.11 16.32
C GLN A 152 18.80 -5.63 16.68
N CYS A 153 17.74 -4.99 17.18
CA CYS A 153 17.82 -3.72 17.90
C CYS A 153 17.75 -4.02 19.42
#